data_AF-A0A427CFQ4-F1
#
_entry.id   AF-A0A427CFQ4-F1
#
_cell.length_a   1.000
_cell.length_b   1.000
_cell.length_c   1.000
_cell.angle_alpha   90.00
_cell.angle_beta   90.00
_cell.angle_gamma   90.00
#
_symmetry.space_group_name_H-M   'P 1'
#
loop_
_entity.id
_entity.type
_entity.pdbx_description
1 polymer ?
#
loop_
_entity_poly.entity_id
_entity_poly.type
_entity_poly.pdbx_seq_one_letter_code
_entity_poly.pdbx_strand_id
1 'polypeptide(L)'
;MIRVEVVLAWPDRVERRALELAEGATVAEAIAAANLPGSADCPAVAVHGLLARPTQVLEDNDRVELLRPLLADPKDNRRRRAAR
;
A
#
# COMPACT_ATOMS: atom_id res chain seq x y z
N MET A 1 -18.90 7.54 -7.45
CA MET A 1 -17.69 6.89 -8.00
C MET A 1 -16.50 7.61 -7.43
N ILE A 2 -15.47 6.88 -7.02
CA ILE A 2 -14.22 7.42 -6.46
C ILE A 2 -13.04 6.94 -7.30
N ARG A 3 -12.01 7.77 -7.40
CA ARG A 3 -10.73 7.44 -8.04
C ARG A 3 -9.72 7.13 -6.97
N VAL A 4 -9.13 5.95 -7.01
CA VAL A 4 -8.11 5.53 -6.04
C VAL A 4 -6.90 4.97 -6.76
N GLU A 5 -5.75 4.98 -6.09
CA GLU A 5 -4.53 4.36 -6.58
C GLU A 5 -4.07 3.28 -5.63
N VAL A 6 -3.80 2.07 -6.14
CA VAL A 6 -3.16 1.00 -5.36
C VAL A 6 -1.71 0.88 -5.79
N VAL A 7 -0.79 0.89 -4.83
CA VAL A 7 0.67 0.95 -5.06
C VAL A 7 1.39 -0.16 -4.30
N LEU A 8 2.33 -0.82 -4.98
CA LEU A 8 3.31 -1.74 -4.40
C LEU A 8 4.72 -1.32 -4.84
N ALA A 9 5.59 -1.02 -3.89
CA ALA A 9 6.89 -0.39 -4.16
C ALA A 9 8.09 -1.21 -3.65
N TRP A 10 9.13 -1.28 -4.49
CA TRP A 10 10.47 -1.79 -4.24
C TRP A 10 11.51 -0.66 -4.30
N PRO A 11 12.74 -0.87 -3.81
CA PRO A 11 13.79 0.15 -3.90
C PRO A 11 14.09 0.60 -5.34
N ASP A 12 13.90 -0.28 -6.32
CA ASP A 12 14.27 -0.12 -7.73
C ASP A 12 13.08 -0.03 -8.69
N ARG A 13 11.86 -0.34 -8.22
CA ARG A 13 10.65 -0.30 -9.07
C ARG A 13 9.38 -0.04 -8.27
N VAL A 14 8.34 0.42 -8.96
CA VAL A 14 7.00 0.61 -8.39
C VAL A 14 5.97 0.04 -9.35
N GLU A 15 5.04 -0.73 -8.82
CA GLU A 15 3.81 -1.12 -9.50
C GLU A 15 2.65 -0.32 -8.95
N ARG A 16 1.80 0.21 -9.85
CA ARG A 16 0.61 0.96 -9.47
C ARG A 16 -0.56 0.72 -10.42
N ARG A 17 -1.77 0.85 -9.90
CA ARG A 17 -3.03 0.80 -10.66
C ARG A 17 -3.95 1.90 -10.18
N ALA A 18 -4.39 2.75 -11.11
CA ALA A 18 -5.50 3.67 -10.89
C ALA A 18 -6.82 2.92 -11.13
N LEU A 19 -7.79 3.10 -10.25
CA LEU A 19 -9.09 2.45 -10.28
C LEU A 19 -10.20 3.48 -10.16
N GLU A 20 -11.30 3.26 -10.87
CA GLU A 20 -12.57 3.91 -10.60
C GLU A 20 -13.50 2.90 -9.92
N LEU A 21 -13.86 3.18 -8.67
CA LEU A 21 -14.67 2.28 -7.82
C LEU A 21 -15.99 2.95 -7.43
N ALA A 22 -16.94 2.14 -6.99
CA ALA A 22 -18.16 2.64 -6.38
C ALA A 22 -17.84 3.42 -5.10
N GLU A 23 -18.65 4.42 -4.78
CA GLU A 23 -18.55 5.10 -3.50
C GLU A 23 -18.89 4.12 -2.37
N GLY A 24 -18.15 4.19 -1.26
CA GLY A 24 -18.25 3.20 -0.19
C GLY A 24 -17.36 1.96 -0.38
N ALA A 25 -16.61 1.86 -1.49
CA ALA A 25 -15.65 0.78 -1.68
C ALA A 25 -14.58 0.76 -0.58
N THR A 26 -14.12 -0.43 -0.26
CA THR A 26 -13.18 -0.69 0.82
C THR A 26 -11.75 -0.89 0.33
N VAL A 27 -10.79 -0.78 1.23
CA VAL A 27 -9.39 -1.14 0.97
C VAL A 27 -9.25 -2.54 0.37
N ALA A 28 -9.97 -3.54 0.91
CA ALA A 28 -9.91 -4.91 0.41
C ALA A 28 -10.39 -5.03 -1.05
N GLU A 29 -11.49 -4.35 -1.39
CA GLU A 29 -12.04 -4.33 -2.75
C GLU A 29 -11.10 -3.64 -3.73
N ALA A 30 -10.45 -2.54 -3.31
CA ALA A 30 -9.46 -1.87 -4.15
C ALA A 30 -8.24 -2.77 -4.41
N ILE A 31 -7.73 -3.48 -3.40
CA ILE A 31 -6.61 -4.41 -3.56
C ILE A 31 -6.98 -5.55 -4.52
N ALA A 32 -8.17 -6.13 -4.33
CA ALA A 32 -8.67 -7.20 -5.20
C ALA A 32 -8.84 -6.73 -6.66
N ALA A 33 -9.40 -5.54 -6.87
CA ALA A 33 -9.58 -4.96 -8.20
C ALA A 33 -8.24 -4.59 -8.87
N ALA A 34 -7.26 -4.12 -8.10
CA ALA A 34 -5.93 -3.79 -8.62
C ALA A 34 -5.17 -5.04 -9.11
N ASN A 35 -5.39 -6.19 -8.45
CA ASN A 35 -4.80 -7.48 -8.77
C ASN A 35 -3.28 -7.39 -9.05
N LEU A 36 -2.56 -6.66 -8.19
CA LEU A 36 -1.11 -6.51 -8.32
C LEU A 36 -0.39 -7.80 -7.90
N PRO A 37 0.56 -8.32 -8.71
CA PRO A 37 1.41 -9.43 -8.33
C PRO A 37 2.16 -9.18 -7.02
N GLY A 38 2.12 -10.14 -6.09
CA GLY A 38 2.76 -10.03 -4.77
C GLY A 38 1.95 -9.26 -3.72
N SER A 39 0.72 -8.83 -4.04
CA SER A 39 -0.18 -8.19 -3.07
C SER A 39 -0.53 -9.11 -1.89
N ALA A 40 -0.65 -10.42 -2.12
CA ALA A 40 -0.92 -11.41 -1.09
C ALA A 40 0.23 -11.57 -0.06
N ASP A 41 1.46 -11.19 -0.43
CA ASP A 41 2.65 -11.30 0.44
C ASP A 41 2.82 -10.07 1.36
N CYS A 42 1.95 -9.07 1.24
CA CYS A 42 2.03 -7.83 1.99
C CYS A 42 1.31 -7.98 3.35
N PRO A 43 2.02 -7.94 4.50
CA PRO A 43 1.41 -8.14 5.82
C PRO A 43 0.52 -6.98 6.29
N ALA A 44 0.62 -5.82 5.66
CA ALA A 44 -0.11 -4.63 6.05
C ALA A 44 -0.39 -3.72 4.85
N VAL A 45 -1.33 -2.80 5.06
CA VAL A 45 -1.73 -1.78 4.08
C VAL A 45 -1.83 -0.44 4.79
N ALA A 46 -1.55 0.63 4.06
CA ALA A 46 -1.77 1.99 4.50
C ALA A 46 -2.62 2.76 3.50
N VAL A 47 -3.32 3.79 3.98
CA VAL A 47 -3.91 4.84 3.14
C VAL A 47 -3.18 6.13 3.50
N HIS A 48 -2.52 6.74 2.51
CA HIS A 48 -1.66 7.93 2.69
C HIS A 48 -0.67 7.82 3.86
N GLY A 49 0.05 6.70 3.93
CA GLY A 49 1.04 6.43 4.99
C GLY A 49 0.48 6.10 6.38
N LEU A 50 -0.84 6.06 6.55
CA LEU A 50 -1.49 5.64 7.80
C LEU A 50 -1.98 4.20 7.70
N LEU A 51 -1.66 3.36 8.70
CA LEU A 51 -2.13 1.98 8.73
C LEU A 51 -3.64 1.90 8.58
N ALA A 52 -4.08 1.10 7.62
CA ALA A 52 -5.48 0.93 7.26
C ALA A 52 -5.95 -0.49 7.52
N ARG A 53 -7.25 -0.65 7.77
CA ARG A 53 -7.89 -1.96 7.86
C ARG A 53 -8.44 -2.35 6.49
N PRO A 54 -8.53 -3.65 6.15
CA PRO A 54 -9.16 -4.09 4.91
C PRO A 54 -10.60 -3.60 4.73
N THR A 55 -11.33 -3.38 5.83
CA THR A 55 -12.72 -2.90 5.85
C THR A 55 -12.87 -1.38 5.87
N GLN A 56 -11.77 -0.63 5.87
CA GLN A 56 -11.83 0.84 5.81
C GLN A 56 -12.41 1.27 4.46
N VAL A 57 -13.41 2.15 4.49
CA VAL A 57 -14.00 2.79 3.31
C VAL A 57 -13.00 3.80 2.75
N LEU A 58 -12.87 3.84 1.44
CA LEU A 58 -12.01 4.74 0.71
C LEU A 58 -12.75 6.02 0.30
N GLU A 59 -11.99 7.11 0.25
CA GLU A 59 -12.42 8.40 -0.27
C GLU A 59 -11.82 8.66 -1.66
N ASP A 60 -12.32 9.69 -2.35
CA ASP A 60 -11.78 10.09 -3.64
C ASP A 60 -10.32 10.56 -3.51
N ASN A 61 -9.47 10.08 -4.41
CA ASN A 61 -8.03 10.30 -4.46
C ASN A 61 -7.22 9.60 -3.33
N ASP A 62 -7.80 8.60 -2.67
CA ASP A 62 -7.05 7.76 -1.76
C ASP A 62 -5.95 6.96 -2.46
N ARG A 63 -4.78 6.90 -1.82
CA ARG A 63 -3.68 6.03 -2.22
C ARG A 63 -3.53 4.90 -1.22
N VAL A 64 -3.83 3.68 -1.68
CA VAL A 64 -3.67 2.43 -0.96
C VAL A 64 -2.25 1.89 -1.18
N GLU A 65 -1.48 1.79 -0.12
CA GLU A 65 -0.06 1.42 -0.14
C GLU A 65 0.11 0.02 0.45
N LEU A 66 0.54 -0.93 -0.37
CA LEU A 66 0.82 -2.30 0.05
C LEU A 66 2.21 -2.37 0.72
N LEU A 67 2.23 -2.62 2.03
CA LEU A 67 3.43 -2.57 2.85
C LEU A 67 4.10 -3.94 2.86
N ARG A 68 5.36 -3.99 2.41
CA ARG A 68 6.19 -5.21 2.45
C ARG A 68 6.85 -5.41 3.81
N PRO A 69 7.18 -6.66 4.19
CA PRO A 69 7.93 -6.94 5.42
C PRO A 69 9.27 -6.20 5.46
N LEU A 70 9.69 -5.81 6.67
CA LEU A 70 11.02 -5.25 6.88
C LEU A 70 12.08 -6.34 6.72
N LEU A 71 13.11 -6.07 5.91
CA LEU A 71 14.24 -6.99 5.69
C LEU A 71 15.25 -6.99 6.85
N ALA A 72 15.27 -5.94 7.66
CA ALA A 72 16.15 -5.79 8.81
C ALA A 72 15.47 -4.91 9.86
N ASP A 73 15.89 -5.05 11.11
CA ASP A 73 15.39 -4.22 12.20
C ASP A 73 15.60 -2.71 11.87
N PRO A 74 14.60 -1.85 12.07
CA PRO A 74 14.72 -0.42 11.82
C PRO A 74 15.89 0.25 12.55
N LYS A 75 16.24 -0.21 13.75
CA LYS A 75 17.38 0.31 14.53
C LYS A 75 18.70 -0.05 13.87
N ASP A 76 18.82 -1.27 13.35
CA ASP A 76 20.02 -1.69 12.63
C ASP A 76 20.18 -0.91 11.33
N ASN A 77 19.09 -0.71 10.59
CA ASN A 77 19.10 0.13 9.39
C ASN A 77 19.44 1.59 9.72
N ARG A 78 18.91 2.14 10.82
CA ARG A 78 19.29 3.50 11.29
C ARG A 78 20.77 3.57 11.65
N ARG A 79 21.32 2.56 12.34
CA ARG A 79 22.74 2.50 12.71
C ARG A 79 23.64 2.45 11.47
N ARG A 80 23.28 1.64 10.47
CA ARG A 80 24.01 1.55 9.20
C ARG A 80 24.00 2.86 8.42
N ARG A 81 22.88 3.60 8.42
CA ARG A 81 22.78 4.92 7.76
C ARG A 81 23.60 6.01 8.45
N ALA A 82 23.73 5.99 9.77
CA ALA A 82 24.50 6.99 10.51
C ALA A 82 26.01 6.77 10.46
N ALA A 83 26.45 5.53 10.19
CA ALA A 83 27.85 5.16 10.06
C ALA A 83 28.42 5.37 8.64
N ARG A 84 27.57 5.78 7.68
CA ARG A 84 27.94 6.12 6.31
C ARG A 84 27.89 7.63 6.13
#